data_AF-A0A6N4XV01-F1
#
_entry.id   AF-A0A6N4XV01-F1
#
_cell.length_a   1.000
_cell.length_b   1.000
_cell.length_c   1.000
_cell.angle_alpha   90.00
_cell.angle_beta   90.00
_cell.angle_gamma   90.00
#
_symmetry.space_group_name_H-M   'P 1'
#
loop_
_entity.id
_entity.type
_entity.pdbx_description
1 polymer ?
#
loop_
_entity_poly.entity_id
_entity_poly.type
_entity_poly.pdbx_seq_one_letter_code
_entity_poly.pdbx_strand_id
1 'polypeptide(L)'
;MTFSYYLSPNIKNRKNQIFLSFSPEAESDYSYHFKTPFYINPEDWDHVKKRPKNIYCKKFKQLNVKLNSIKIELAQLIQTKKLKNKTPSSRVISGIIKKISLGEQQKQYSKESLLYMISQYLDIKKDTLCLSTYRRYLVFLDQAQKLGAKQKVWII
;
A
#
# COMPACT_ATOMS: atom_id res chain seq x y z
N MET A 1 7.05 -8.44 14.38
CA MET A 1 6.27 -8.58 13.14
C MET A 1 7.10 -8.10 11.96
N THR A 2 7.34 -8.97 11.00
CA THR A 2 8.16 -8.67 9.82
C THR A 2 7.39 -9.02 8.56
N PHE A 3 7.32 -8.03 7.65
CA PHE A 3 6.74 -8.19 6.32
C PHE A 3 7.83 -8.05 5.27
N SER A 4 8.02 -9.08 4.47
CA SER A 4 9.01 -9.10 3.39
C SER A 4 8.36 -9.49 2.07
N TYR A 5 8.83 -8.88 0.98
CA TYR A 5 8.43 -9.26 -0.37
C TYR A 5 9.54 -10.07 -1.02
N TYR A 6 9.17 -11.05 -1.84
CA TYR A 6 10.13 -11.84 -2.60
C TYR A 6 9.50 -12.29 -3.91
N LEU A 7 10.34 -12.64 -4.89
CA LEU A 7 9.87 -13.21 -6.15
C LEU A 7 9.72 -14.72 -6.01
N SER A 8 8.75 -15.29 -6.73
CA SER A 8 8.57 -16.75 -6.74
C SER A 8 9.88 -17.45 -7.08
N PRO A 9 10.35 -18.41 -6.26
CA PRO A 9 11.58 -19.16 -6.55
C PRO A 9 11.40 -20.18 -7.68
N ASN A 10 10.15 -20.45 -8.09
CA ASN A 10 9.86 -21.53 -9.03
C ASN A 10 9.97 -21.05 -10.49
N ILE A 11 11.08 -21.37 -11.13
CA ILE A 11 11.42 -21.08 -12.54
C ILE A 11 10.33 -21.60 -13.51
N LYS A 12 9.58 -22.65 -13.15
CA LYS A 12 8.49 -23.20 -13.98
C LYS A 12 7.26 -22.27 -14.03
N ASN A 13 7.06 -21.45 -13.00
CA ASN A 13 6.02 -20.42 -12.96
C ASN A 13 6.62 -19.08 -13.41
N ARG A 14 6.90 -18.96 -14.72
CA ARG A 14 7.59 -17.85 -15.43
C ARG A 14 7.01 -16.44 -15.27
N LYS A 15 6.10 -16.18 -14.33
CA LYS A 15 5.41 -14.90 -14.27
C LYS A 15 6.15 -13.83 -13.47
N ASN A 16 7.26 -14.15 -12.78
CA ASN A 16 7.99 -13.20 -11.94
C ASN A 16 7.06 -12.52 -10.90
N GLN A 17 6.22 -13.35 -10.28
CA GLN A 17 5.19 -12.92 -9.35
C GLN A 17 5.80 -12.53 -8.01
N ILE A 18 5.30 -11.44 -7.44
CA ILE A 18 5.69 -10.96 -6.11
C ILE A 18 4.84 -11.68 -5.06
N PHE A 19 5.51 -12.25 -4.07
CA PHE A 19 4.92 -12.87 -2.90
C PHE A 19 5.18 -12.01 -1.67
N LEU A 20 4.24 -12.04 -0.73
CA LEU A 20 4.36 -11.45 0.60
C LEU A 20 4.60 -12.57 1.60
N SER A 21 5.69 -12.50 2.34
CA SER A 21 5.91 -13.28 3.56
C SER A 21 5.59 -12.43 4.79
N PHE A 22 4.92 -13.07 5.75
CA PHE A 22 4.55 -12.49 7.02
C PHE A 22 5.01 -13.42 8.15
N SER A 23 5.77 -12.87 9.10
CA SER A 23 6.11 -13.54 10.36
C SER A 23 5.49 -12.77 11.54
N PRO A 24 4.64 -13.42 12.36
CA PRO A 24 4.05 -12.80 13.56
C PRO A 24 5.14 -12.37 14.55
N GLU A 25 6.13 -13.22 14.75
CA GLU A 25 7.24 -13.06 15.67
C GLU A 25 8.58 -13.08 14.93
N ALA A 26 9.59 -12.39 15.50
CA ALA A 26 10.90 -12.28 14.85
C ALA A 26 11.67 -13.62 14.84
N GLU A 27 11.31 -14.55 15.72
CA GLU A 27 12.01 -15.83 15.96
C GLU A 27 11.11 -17.05 15.68
N SER A 28 9.91 -16.87 15.14
CA SER A 28 9.04 -17.99 14.80
C SER A 28 9.43 -18.61 13.45
N ASP A 29 9.58 -19.93 13.42
CA ASP A 29 9.86 -20.71 12.20
C ASP A 29 8.68 -20.74 11.21
N TYR A 30 7.50 -20.28 11.66
CA TYR A 30 6.28 -20.24 10.86
C TYR A 30 6.10 -18.90 10.16
N SER A 31 6.35 -18.90 8.84
CA SER A 31 6.03 -17.77 7.98
C SER A 31 4.85 -18.07 7.06
N TYR A 32 3.93 -17.11 6.98
CA TYR A 32 2.78 -17.20 6.08
C TYR A 32 3.12 -16.56 4.74
N HIS A 33 2.79 -17.24 3.65
CA HIS A 33 3.09 -16.79 2.30
C HIS A 33 1.81 -16.48 1.53
N PHE A 34 1.70 -15.26 1.03
CA PHE A 34 0.55 -14.77 0.27
C PHE A 34 0.97 -14.39 -1.14
N LYS A 35 0.19 -14.87 -2.12
CA LYS A 35 0.32 -14.46 -3.52
C LYS A 35 -0.21 -13.03 -3.67
N THR A 36 0.57 -12.16 -4.31
CA THR A 36 0.06 -10.87 -4.79
C THR A 36 -0.22 -10.97 -6.29
N PRO A 37 -1.17 -10.20 -6.85
CA PRO A 37 -1.40 -10.18 -8.30
C PRO A 37 -0.37 -9.29 -9.04
N PHE A 38 0.75 -8.95 -8.40
CA PHE A 38 1.79 -8.11 -8.99
C PHE A 38 2.94 -8.93 -9.54
N TYR A 39 3.52 -8.40 -10.60
CA TYR A 39 4.62 -9.02 -11.34
C TYR A 39 5.68 -7.97 -11.63
N ILE A 40 6.94 -8.36 -11.58
CA ILE A 40 8.07 -7.50 -11.91
C ILE A 40 9.21 -8.36 -12.43
N ASN A 41 9.92 -7.87 -13.44
CA ASN A 41 11.10 -8.52 -13.96
C ASN A 41 12.17 -8.64 -12.84
N PRO A 42 12.88 -9.78 -12.72
CA PRO A 42 13.91 -9.97 -11.71
C PRO A 42 15.00 -8.90 -11.78
N GLU A 43 15.34 -8.46 -12.99
CA GLU A 43 16.36 -7.44 -13.24
C GLU A 43 15.96 -6.07 -12.66
N ASP A 44 14.66 -5.80 -12.58
CA ASP A 44 14.10 -4.57 -12.02
C ASP A 44 13.83 -4.67 -10.51
N TRP A 45 14.02 -5.83 -9.91
CA TRP A 45 13.81 -6.08 -8.49
C TRP A 45 15.11 -5.91 -7.68
N ASP A 46 15.03 -5.16 -6.58
CA ASP A 46 16.11 -5.05 -5.61
C ASP A 46 15.96 -6.18 -4.58
N HIS A 47 16.81 -7.20 -4.70
CA HIS A 47 16.80 -8.37 -3.82
C HIS A 47 17.22 -8.06 -2.38
N VAL A 48 17.91 -6.93 -2.13
CA VAL A 48 18.31 -6.51 -0.79
C VAL A 48 17.18 -5.69 -0.17
N LYS A 49 16.72 -4.66 -0.88
CA LYS A 49 15.68 -3.74 -0.38
C LYS A 49 14.25 -4.31 -0.50
N LYS A 50 14.10 -5.47 -1.17
CA LYS A 50 12.82 -6.16 -1.41
C LYS A 50 11.74 -5.24 -2.03
N ARG A 51 12.14 -4.48 -3.04
CA ARG A 51 11.29 -3.51 -3.77
C ARG A 51 11.81 -3.29 -5.19
N PRO A 52 11.07 -2.62 -6.09
CA PRO A 52 11.63 -2.23 -7.39
C PRO A 52 12.89 -1.36 -7.24
N LYS A 53 13.90 -1.55 -8.12
CA LYS A 53 15.16 -0.79 -8.11
C LYS A 53 14.91 0.71 -8.31
N ASN A 54 14.20 1.04 -9.39
CA ASN A 54 13.87 2.43 -9.72
C ASN A 54 12.45 2.79 -9.28
N ILE A 55 12.28 3.19 -8.02
CA ILE A 55 10.98 3.62 -7.48
C ILE A 55 10.48 4.98 -8.03
N TYR A 56 11.27 5.67 -8.84
CA TYR A 56 10.92 6.96 -9.42
C TYR A 56 10.25 6.82 -10.79
N CYS A 57 10.54 5.74 -11.53
CA CYS A 57 9.81 5.38 -12.75
C CYS A 57 8.31 5.20 -12.44
N LYS A 58 7.44 5.83 -13.23
CA LYS A 58 5.98 5.87 -12.99
C LYS A 58 5.37 4.48 -12.71
N LYS A 59 5.73 3.47 -13.51
CA LYS A 59 5.28 2.07 -13.35
C LYS A 59 5.68 1.50 -11.99
N PHE A 60 6.95 1.64 -11.61
CA PHE A 60 7.49 1.10 -10.37
C PHE A 60 7.09 1.90 -9.14
N LYS A 61 6.88 3.21 -9.30
CA LYS A 61 6.29 4.07 -8.26
C LYS A 61 4.89 3.59 -7.89
N GLN A 62 4.03 3.34 -8.88
CA GLN A 62 2.68 2.81 -8.64
C GLN A 62 2.71 1.44 -7.98
N LEU A 63 3.55 0.52 -8.46
CA LEU A 63 3.72 -0.79 -7.85
C LEU A 63 4.20 -0.68 -6.39
N ASN A 64 5.23 0.13 -6.13
CA ASN A 64 5.78 0.33 -4.80
C ASN A 64 4.76 0.96 -3.84
N VAL A 65 3.92 1.88 -4.33
CA VAL A 65 2.80 2.43 -3.55
C VAL A 65 1.81 1.33 -3.17
N LYS A 66 1.39 0.48 -4.11
CA LYS A 66 0.46 -0.62 -3.81
C LYS A 66 1.04 -1.61 -2.80
N LEU A 67 2.30 -2.01 -2.98
CA LEU A 67 3.00 -2.88 -2.02
C LEU A 67 3.08 -2.23 -0.64
N ASN A 68 3.42 -0.95 -0.56
CA ASN A 68 3.47 -0.24 0.71
C ASN A 68 2.10 -0.13 1.39
N SER A 69 1.04 0.13 0.62
CA SER A 69 -0.34 0.14 1.15
C SER A 69 -0.72 -1.20 1.77
N ILE A 70 -0.34 -2.33 1.13
CA ILE A 70 -0.59 -3.66 1.69
C ILE A 70 0.11 -3.81 3.05
N LYS A 71 1.38 -3.41 3.16
CA LYS A 71 2.11 -3.45 4.44
C LYS A 71 1.40 -2.64 5.53
N ILE A 72 0.99 -1.41 5.21
CA ILE A 72 0.33 -0.52 6.17
C ILE A 72 -1.00 -1.10 6.65
N GLU A 73 -1.88 -1.52 5.73
CA GLU A 73 -3.19 -2.07 6.13
C GLU A 73 -3.07 -3.39 6.89
N LEU A 74 -2.13 -4.26 6.51
CA LEU A 74 -1.90 -5.49 7.26
C LEU A 74 -1.33 -5.22 8.65
N ALA A 75 -0.41 -4.26 8.79
CA ALA A 75 0.10 -3.85 10.10
C ALA A 75 -1.04 -3.34 11.01
N GLN A 76 -1.93 -2.50 10.48
CA GLN A 76 -3.10 -2.01 11.21
C GLN A 76 -4.07 -3.14 11.57
N LEU A 77 -4.37 -4.05 10.63
CA LEU A 77 -5.22 -5.21 10.90
C LEU A 77 -4.65 -6.06 12.04
N ILE A 78 -3.35 -6.36 12.00
CA ILE A 78 -2.75 -7.20 13.03
C ILE A 78 -2.73 -6.48 14.37
N GLN A 79 -2.40 -5.19 14.40
CA GLN A 79 -2.41 -4.41 15.63
C GLN A 79 -3.81 -4.40 16.28
N THR A 80 -4.86 -4.15 15.49
CA THR A 80 -6.24 -4.16 15.97
C THR A 80 -6.73 -5.55 16.42
N LYS A 81 -6.25 -6.62 15.78
CA LYS A 81 -6.55 -8.00 16.16
C LYS A 81 -5.78 -8.45 17.41
N LYS A 82 -4.52 -8.01 17.56
CA LYS A 82 -3.68 -8.23 18.75
C LYS A 82 -4.32 -7.61 19.99
N LEU A 83 -4.85 -6.38 19.89
CA LEU A 83 -5.62 -5.75 20.98
C LEU A 83 -6.86 -6.56 21.40
N LYS A 84 -7.36 -7.43 20.52
CA LYS A 84 -8.50 -8.31 20.77
C LYS A 84 -8.10 -9.77 21.02
N ASN A 85 -6.80 -10.05 21.23
CA ASN A 85 -6.22 -11.39 21.37
C ASN A 85 -6.65 -12.38 20.27
N LYS A 86 -6.77 -11.89 19.04
CA LYS A 86 -7.16 -12.69 17.86
C LYS A 86 -6.06 -12.66 16.81
N THR A 87 -5.94 -13.74 16.05
CA THR A 87 -5.12 -13.78 14.84
C THR A 87 -5.98 -13.45 13.61
N PRO A 88 -5.46 -12.67 12.65
CA PRO A 88 -6.16 -12.45 11.39
C PRO A 88 -6.18 -13.73 10.55
N SER A 89 -7.34 -14.06 9.97
CA SER A 89 -7.44 -15.22 9.09
C SER A 89 -6.82 -14.95 7.71
N SER A 90 -6.29 -16.00 7.08
CA SER A 90 -5.71 -15.95 5.73
C SER A 90 -6.68 -15.36 4.68
N ARG A 91 -7.99 -15.62 4.84
CA ARG A 91 -9.04 -15.07 3.96
C ARG A 91 -9.13 -13.54 4.07
N VAL A 92 -9.02 -12.98 5.27
CA VAL A 92 -9.06 -11.52 5.47
C VAL A 92 -7.82 -10.86 4.88
N ILE A 93 -6.64 -11.44 5.10
CA ILE A 93 -5.38 -10.95 4.54
C ILE A 93 -5.42 -10.95 3.01
N SER A 94 -5.88 -12.06 2.42
CA SER A 94 -6.04 -12.18 0.96
C SER A 94 -7.05 -11.17 0.41
N GLY A 95 -8.13 -10.89 1.16
CA GLY A 95 -9.11 -9.85 0.82
C GLY A 95 -8.50 -8.45 0.75
N ILE A 96 -7.67 -8.07 1.72
CA ILE A 96 -6.94 -6.79 1.73
C ILE A 96 -6.01 -6.68 0.53
N ILE A 97 -5.21 -7.72 0.26
CA ILE A 97 -4.31 -7.75 -0.90
C ILE A 97 -5.11 -7.54 -2.18
N LYS A 98 -6.24 -8.24 -2.36
CA LYS A 98 -7.10 -8.10 -3.55
C LYS A 98 -7.68 -6.69 -3.68
N LYS A 99 -8.25 -6.13 -2.60
CA LYS A 99 -8.83 -4.79 -2.56
C LYS A 99 -7.83 -3.71 -3.00
N ILE A 100 -6.62 -3.74 -2.42
CA ILE A 100 -5.56 -2.78 -2.76
C ILE A 100 -5.10 -2.97 -4.21
N SER A 101 -5.04 -4.23 -4.67
CA SER A 101 -4.58 -4.54 -6.02
C SER A 101 -5.51 -3.99 -7.11
N LEU A 102 -6.82 -4.10 -6.90
CA LEU A 102 -7.87 -3.59 -7.79
C LEU A 102 -7.92 -2.05 -7.83
N GLY A 103 -7.20 -1.37 -6.93
CA GLY A 103 -7.20 0.10 -6.89
C GLY A 103 -8.49 0.67 -6.31
N GLU A 104 -9.29 -0.14 -5.61
CA GLU A 104 -10.52 0.28 -4.92
C GLU A 104 -10.27 1.23 -3.74
N GLN A 105 -9.02 1.62 -3.51
CA GLN A 105 -8.69 2.72 -2.62
C GLN A 105 -8.98 4.05 -3.31
N GLN A 106 -10.28 4.36 -3.47
CA GLN A 106 -10.65 5.76 -3.48
C GLN A 106 -10.14 6.36 -2.17
N LYS A 107 -9.45 7.50 -2.26
CA LYS A 107 -9.02 8.24 -1.07
C LYS A 107 -10.28 8.68 -0.33
N GLN A 108 -10.73 7.85 0.61
CA GLN A 108 -11.87 8.17 1.45
C GLN A 108 -11.38 9.09 2.56
N TYR A 109 -11.46 10.39 2.28
CA TYR A 109 -11.36 11.40 3.32
C TYR A 109 -12.60 11.32 4.21
N SER A 110 -12.43 11.51 5.52
CA SER A 110 -13.59 11.65 6.42
C SER A 110 -14.43 12.83 5.96
N LYS A 111 -15.76 12.70 5.91
CA LYS A 111 -16.67 13.76 5.40
C LYS A 111 -16.51 15.10 6.12
N GLU A 112 -16.12 15.05 7.39
CA GLU A 112 -15.90 16.24 8.22
C GLU A 112 -14.48 16.82 8.08
N SER A 113 -13.58 16.13 7.38
CA SER A 113 -12.20 16.60 7.25
C SER A 113 -12.06 17.71 6.21
N LEU A 114 -11.17 18.65 6.50
CA LEU A 114 -10.77 19.69 5.55
C LEU A 114 -10.35 19.10 4.19
N LEU A 115 -9.64 17.96 4.20
CA LEU A 115 -9.22 17.28 2.97
C LEU A 115 -10.40 16.81 2.12
N TYR A 116 -11.48 16.35 2.76
CA TYR A 116 -12.72 16.00 2.05
C TYR A 116 -13.34 17.24 1.42
N MET A 117 -13.50 18.32 2.17
CA MET A 117 -14.07 19.58 1.66
C MET A 117 -13.27 20.12 0.47
N ILE A 118 -11.93 20.15 0.57
CA ILE A 118 -11.06 20.57 -0.54
C ILE A 118 -11.21 19.61 -1.74
N SER A 119 -11.28 18.30 -1.52
CA SER A 119 -11.45 17.34 -2.62
C SER A 119 -12.77 17.53 -3.37
N GLN A 120 -13.86 17.80 -2.66
CA GLN A 120 -15.17 18.07 -3.25
C GLN A 120 -15.16 19.38 -4.03
N TYR A 121 -14.56 20.44 -3.47
CA TYR A 121 -14.39 21.71 -4.16
C TYR A 121 -13.60 21.55 -5.47
N LEU A 122 -12.51 20.78 -5.46
CA LEU A 122 -11.71 20.54 -6.66
C LEU A 122 -12.48 19.76 -7.73
N ASP A 123 -13.36 18.83 -7.35
CA ASP A 123 -14.16 18.06 -8.29
C ASP A 123 -15.23 18.97 -8.95
N ILE A 124 -15.89 19.81 -8.16
CA ILE A 124 -16.84 20.83 -8.67
C ILE A 124 -16.15 21.81 -9.63
N LYS A 125 -14.92 22.22 -9.34
CA LYS A 125 -14.18 23.21 -10.15
C LYS A 125 -13.35 22.60 -11.27
N LYS A 126 -13.36 21.28 -11.43
CA LYS A 126 -12.46 20.55 -12.34
C LYS A 126 -12.54 21.05 -13.78
N ASP A 127 -13.73 21.38 -14.27
CA ASP A 127 -13.93 21.85 -15.65
C ASP A 127 -13.60 23.34 -15.83
N THR A 128 -13.52 24.11 -14.74
CA THR A 128 -13.14 25.53 -14.75
C THR A 128 -11.64 25.76 -14.54
N LEU A 129 -10.97 24.81 -13.90
CA LEU A 129 -9.54 24.89 -13.62
C LEU A 129 -8.73 24.38 -14.81
N CYS A 130 -7.67 25.10 -15.18
CA CYS A 130 -6.72 24.56 -16.13
C CYS A 130 -6.03 23.32 -15.55
N LEU A 131 -5.71 22.36 -16.42
CA LEU A 131 -5.19 21.04 -16.04
C LEU A 131 -3.91 21.13 -15.19
N SER A 132 -3.05 22.12 -15.43
CA SER A 132 -1.81 22.33 -14.68
C SER A 132 -2.09 22.75 -13.23
N THR A 133 -3.09 23.61 -13.00
CA THR A 133 -3.51 24.06 -11.67
C THR A 133 -4.22 22.95 -10.92
N TYR A 134 -5.14 22.24 -11.58
CA TYR A 134 -5.81 21.07 -10.99
C TYR A 134 -4.80 20.02 -10.51
N ARG A 135 -3.81 19.68 -11.35
CA ARG A 135 -2.73 18.74 -10.97
C ARG A 135 -1.90 19.23 -9.79
N ARG A 136 -1.56 20.52 -9.72
CA ARG A 136 -0.82 21.10 -8.58
C ARG A 136 -1.63 20.97 -7.29
N TYR A 137 -2.92 21.27 -7.32
CA TYR A 137 -3.78 21.13 -6.14
C TYR A 137 -3.91 19.67 -5.66
N LEU A 138 -4.01 18.70 -6.58
CA LEU A 138 -3.97 17.29 -6.20
C LEU A 138 -2.66 16.89 -5.51
N VAL A 139 -1.52 17.44 -5.94
CA VAL A 139 -0.22 17.22 -5.27
C VAL A 139 -0.22 17.84 -3.87
N PHE A 140 -0.69 19.07 -3.71
CA PHE A 140 -0.80 19.70 -2.38
C PHE A 140 -1.69 18.89 -1.44
N LEU A 141 -2.83 18.39 -1.93
CA LEU A 141 -3.76 17.59 -1.15
C LEU A 141 -3.13 16.25 -0.71
N ASP A 142 -2.31 15.63 -1.56
CA ASP A 142 -1.52 14.44 -1.22
C ASP A 142 -0.46 14.72 -0.14
N GLN A 143 0.22 15.87 -0.20
CA GLN A 143 1.19 16.28 0.82
C GLN A 143 0.52 16.59 2.16
N ALA A 144 -0.60 17.32 2.14
CA ALA A 144 -1.37 17.65 3.33
C ALA A 144 -1.89 16.39 4.05
N GLN A 145 -2.38 15.40 3.29
CA GLN A 145 -2.77 14.09 3.83
C GLN A 145 -1.61 13.39 4.54
N LYS A 146 -0.41 13.39 3.94
CA LYS A 146 0.78 12.77 4.53
C LYS A 146 1.23 13.47 5.81
N LEU A 147 1.13 14.80 5.88
CA LEU A 147 1.44 15.57 7.08
C LEU A 147 0.47 15.24 8.23
N GLY A 148 -0.83 15.25 7.97
CA GLY A 148 -1.84 14.88 8.97
C GLY A 148 -1.72 13.41 9.43
N ALA A 149 -1.32 12.50 8.54
CA ALA A 149 -1.08 11.10 8.90
C ALA A 149 0.16 10.92 9.80
N LYS A 150 1.22 11.72 9.60
CA LYS A 150 2.42 11.69 10.45
C LYS A 150 2.14 12.18 11.87
N GLN A 151 1.30 13.20 12.05
CA GLN A 151 0.92 13.70 13.38
C GLN A 151 0.19 12.65 14.23
N LYS A 152 -0.59 11.74 13.63
CA LYS A 152 -1.25 10.65 14.36
C LYS A 152 -0.30 9.54 14.85
N VAL A 153 0.91 9.46 14.31
CA VAL A 153 1.90 8.41 14.67
C VAL A 153 2.76 8.81 15.87
N TRP A 154 2.83 10.10 16.21
CA TRP A 154 3.59 10.61 17.36
C TRP A 154 2.75 10.86 18.62
N ILE A 155 1.45 10.58 18.56
CA ILE A 155 0.51 10.68 19.70
C ILE A 155 0.02 9.26 20.02
N ILE A 156 0.93 8.31 20.24
CA ILE A 156 0.73 7.04 20.94
C ILE A 156 2.04 6.68 21.62
#